data_AF-A0A4P9WQZ7-F1
#
_entry.id   AF-A0A4P9WQZ7-F1
#
_cell.length_a   1.000
_cell.length_b   1.000
_cell.length_c   1.000
_cell.angle_alpha   90.00
_cell.angle_beta   90.00
_cell.angle_gamma   90.00
#
_symmetry.space_group_name_H-M   'P 1'
#
loop_
_entity.id
_entity.type
_entity.pdbx_description
1 polymer ?
#
loop_
_entity_poly.entity_id
_entity_poly.type
_entity_poly.pdbx_seq_one_letter_code
_entity_poly.pdbx_strand_id
1 'polypeptide(L)'
;MDEVSPKGIDAYVDLGQIAYSFQKHRIGALLIMGGFEALTAELTLSKARRLFPAFRIPMILLPATVSNNVPGTDFSIGTDTALNVIVQSCDQIKTSANASRKRVFVVEVQGGNCGCLAVLGGLATGATAVYTPEQGINLRRLDTDVRHLRNKYADEDAKGLPNEGRIILRTENA
;
A
#
# COMPACT_ATOMS: atom_id res chain seq x y z
N MET A 1 28.91 6.27 -10.70
CA MET A 1 27.71 6.06 -11.51
C MET A 1 26.86 5.13 -10.67
N ASP A 2 25.98 5.70 -9.84
CA ASP A 2 25.14 4.91 -8.97
C ASP A 2 23.74 4.94 -9.58
N GLU A 3 23.38 3.85 -10.24
CA GLU A 3 22.06 3.61 -10.78
C GLU A 3 21.06 3.46 -9.63
N VAL A 4 20.14 4.41 -9.53
CA VAL A 4 18.89 4.20 -8.82
C VAL A 4 17.78 4.39 -9.84
N SER A 5 17.42 3.28 -10.51
CA SER A 5 16.28 3.22 -11.42
C SER A 5 15.01 2.91 -10.61
N PRO A 6 13.99 3.79 -10.61
CA PRO A 6 12.70 3.46 -10.05
C PRO A 6 11.98 2.50 -11.02
N LYS A 7 12.01 1.21 -10.67
CA LYS A 7 11.34 0.08 -11.36
C LYS A 7 11.76 -0.16 -12.83
N GLY A 8 12.71 -1.07 -13.00
CA GLY A 8 12.65 -2.15 -14.02
C GLY A 8 12.58 -1.76 -15.51
N ILE A 9 12.94 -0.54 -15.87
CA ILE A 9 13.13 -0.13 -17.27
C ILE A 9 14.53 0.49 -17.34
N ASP A 10 15.28 0.18 -18.41
CA ASP A 10 16.52 0.81 -18.86
C ASP A 10 16.33 2.32 -19.20
N ALA A 11 15.56 3.04 -18.39
CA ALA A 11 15.28 4.45 -18.54
C ALA A 11 16.45 5.22 -17.92
N TYR A 12 17.43 5.53 -18.76
CA TYR A 12 18.49 6.47 -18.41
C TYR A 12 17.84 7.82 -18.03
N VAL A 13 17.90 8.19 -16.75
CA VAL A 13 17.42 9.49 -16.29
C VAL A 13 18.51 10.53 -16.59
N ASP A 14 18.28 11.35 -17.62
CA ASP A 14 19.21 12.42 -17.99
C ASP A 14 19.07 13.63 -17.05
N LEU A 15 19.88 13.63 -15.99
CA LEU A 15 19.95 14.74 -15.03
C LEU A 15 20.42 16.05 -15.68
N GLY A 16 21.22 15.99 -16.74
CA GLY A 16 21.69 17.17 -17.45
C GLY A 16 20.55 17.89 -18.14
N GLN A 17 19.67 17.14 -18.79
CA GLN A 17 18.50 17.70 -19.46
C GLN A 17 17.45 18.24 -18.48
N ILE A 18 17.30 17.60 -17.32
CA ILE A 18 16.46 18.11 -16.23
C ILE A 18 17.05 19.42 -15.69
N ALA A 19 18.36 19.48 -15.43
CA ALA A 19 19.04 20.70 -14.97
C ALA A 19 18.92 21.85 -15.98
N TYR A 20 19.10 21.55 -17.27
CA TYR A 20 18.90 22.52 -18.34
C TYR A 20 17.48 23.08 -18.32
N SER A 21 16.47 22.23 -18.14
CA SER A 21 15.07 22.65 -18.05
C SER A 21 14.82 23.56 -16.84
N PHE A 22 15.41 23.26 -15.68
CA PHE A 22 15.31 24.13 -14.49
C PHE A 22 15.85 25.54 -14.77
N GLN A 23 17.01 25.63 -15.44
CA GLN A 23 17.61 26.91 -15.79
C GLN A 23 16.82 27.64 -16.87
N LYS A 24 16.46 26.94 -17.95
CA LYS A 24 15.68 27.48 -19.08
C LYS A 24 14.37 28.11 -18.61
N HIS A 25 13.67 27.44 -17.69
CA HIS A 25 12.39 27.91 -17.15
C HIS A 25 12.52 28.75 -15.88
N ARG A 26 13.76 29.02 -15.41
CA ARG A 26 14.03 29.82 -14.19
C ARG A 26 13.26 29.31 -12.97
N ILE A 27 13.24 27.99 -12.78
CA ILE A 27 12.54 27.35 -11.65
C ILE A 27 13.25 27.72 -10.34
N GLY A 28 12.55 28.42 -9.45
CA GLY A 28 13.09 28.89 -8.17
C GLY A 28 12.77 27.99 -6.97
N ALA A 29 11.81 27.08 -7.10
CA ALA A 29 11.45 26.07 -6.11
C ALA A 29 10.74 24.89 -6.80
N LEU A 30 10.76 23.72 -6.17
CA LEU A 30 10.10 22.52 -6.67
C LEU A 30 9.23 21.89 -5.59
N LEU A 31 7.96 21.64 -5.91
CA LEU A 31 7.08 20.77 -5.14
C LEU A 31 6.88 19.47 -5.93
N ILE A 32 7.25 18.34 -5.34
CA ILE A 32 7.04 17.02 -5.93
C ILE A 32 5.90 16.36 -5.16
N MET A 33 4.86 15.90 -5.86
CA MET A 33 3.79 15.10 -5.26
C MET A 33 3.89 13.67 -5.78
N GLY A 34 3.91 12.69 -4.88
CA GLY A 34 3.91 11.28 -5.27
C GLY A 34 4.35 10.32 -4.18
N GLY A 35 4.51 9.06 -4.56
CA GLY A 35 4.89 7.97 -3.66
C GLY A 35 6.40 7.79 -3.51
N PHE A 36 6.83 6.54 -3.40
CA PHE A 36 8.22 6.19 -3.16
C PHE A 36 9.17 6.62 -4.29
N GLU A 37 8.69 6.62 -5.54
CA GLU A 37 9.44 7.09 -6.70
C GLU A 37 9.68 8.61 -6.64
N ALA A 38 8.72 9.38 -6.13
CA ALA A 38 8.88 10.83 -5.94
C ALA A 38 9.91 11.14 -4.83
N LEU A 39 9.92 10.37 -3.75
CA LEU A 39 10.97 10.43 -2.74
C LEU A 39 12.35 10.12 -3.34
N THR A 40 12.43 9.06 -4.14
CA THR A 40 13.69 8.65 -4.79
C THR A 40 14.18 9.72 -5.76
N ALA A 41 13.28 10.35 -6.50
CA ALA A 41 13.59 11.45 -7.40
C ALA A 41 14.12 12.68 -6.63
N GLU A 42 13.45 13.09 -5.55
CA GLU A 42 13.91 14.20 -4.68
C GLU A 42 15.34 13.94 -4.18
N LEU A 43 15.59 12.74 -3.65
CA LEU A 43 16.92 12.35 -3.14
C LEU A 43 17.97 12.36 -4.25
N THR A 44 17.61 11.93 -5.45
CA THR A 44 18.51 11.93 -6.61
C THR A 44 18.88 13.35 -7.02
N LEU A 45 17.91 14.26 -7.14
CA LEU A 45 18.14 15.67 -7.43
C LEU A 45 18.94 16.37 -6.32
N SER A 46 18.66 16.03 -5.07
CA SER A 46 19.35 16.57 -3.89
C SER A 46 20.84 16.20 -3.89
N LYS A 47 21.16 14.92 -4.16
CA LYS A 47 22.56 14.45 -4.34
C LYS A 47 23.24 15.14 -5.54
N ALA A 48 22.49 15.40 -6.61
CA ALA A 48 23.00 16.01 -7.84
C ALA A 48 23.27 17.54 -7.71
N ARG A 49 22.89 18.19 -6.61
CA ARG A 49 23.19 19.63 -6.34
C ARG A 49 24.66 20.01 -6.41
N ARG A 50 25.56 19.03 -6.19
CA ARG A 50 27.01 19.21 -6.33
C ARG A 50 27.43 19.39 -7.78
N LEU A 51 26.78 18.66 -8.69
CA LEU A 51 27.07 18.65 -10.13
C LEU A 51 26.32 19.76 -10.87
N PHE A 52 25.06 20.00 -10.51
CA PHE A 52 24.19 20.95 -11.19
C PHE A 52 23.73 22.06 -10.23
N PRO A 53 24.25 23.30 -10.36
CA PRO A 53 23.79 24.44 -9.56
C PRO A 53 22.29 24.72 -9.71
N ALA A 54 21.68 24.32 -10.83
CA ALA A 54 20.25 24.43 -11.09
C ALA A 54 19.36 23.77 -10.02
N PHE A 55 19.84 22.71 -9.35
CA PHE A 55 19.10 22.00 -8.30
C PHE A 55 19.25 22.62 -6.91
N ARG A 56 20.05 23.69 -6.76
CA ARG A 56 20.28 24.39 -5.48
C ARG A 56 19.13 25.35 -5.15
N ILE A 57 17.91 24.82 -5.25
CA ILE A 57 16.66 25.48 -4.93
C ILE A 57 15.94 24.70 -3.83
N PRO A 58 15.00 25.33 -3.10
CA PRO A 58 14.12 24.60 -2.19
C PRO A 58 13.34 23.52 -2.96
N MET A 59 13.37 22.29 -2.43
CA MET A 59 12.61 21.16 -2.95
C MET A 59 11.80 20.57 -1.80
N ILE A 60 10.52 20.34 -2.01
CA ILE A 60 9.60 19.78 -1.02
C ILE A 60 8.91 18.57 -1.65
N LEU A 61 8.85 17.47 -0.90
CA LEU A 61 8.04 16.30 -1.23
C LEU A 61 6.73 16.37 -0.46
N LEU A 62 5.61 16.22 -1.16
CA LEU A 62 4.30 15.95 -0.58
C LEU A 62 3.94 14.48 -0.84
N PRO A 63 4.00 13.61 0.18
CA PRO A 63 3.69 12.20 0.04
C PRO A 63 2.25 11.97 -0.45
N ALA A 64 2.11 11.35 -1.62
CA ALA A 64 0.83 11.03 -2.25
C ALA A 64 0.90 9.62 -2.88
N THR A 65 0.37 8.64 -2.17
CA THR A 65 0.33 7.23 -2.56
C THR A 65 -0.77 6.52 -1.77
N VAL A 66 -1.37 5.49 -2.34
CA VAL A 66 -2.35 4.68 -1.61
C VAL A 66 -1.66 3.82 -0.53
N SER A 67 -0.44 3.34 -0.81
CA SER A 67 0.25 2.34 0.00
C SER A 67 0.76 2.86 1.36
N ASN A 68 0.79 4.17 1.57
CA ASN A 68 1.38 4.80 2.77
C ASN A 68 2.83 4.34 3.06
N ASN A 69 3.62 4.18 2.00
CA ASN A 69 4.96 3.61 2.06
C ASN A 69 6.09 4.65 1.92
N VAL A 70 5.81 5.93 2.16
CA VAL A 70 6.80 7.01 2.08
C VAL A 70 7.32 7.30 3.50
N PRO A 71 8.61 7.03 3.80
CA PRO A 71 9.19 7.35 5.10
C PRO A 71 9.11 8.84 5.44
N GLY A 72 8.97 9.15 6.73
CA GLY A 72 8.94 10.52 7.24
C GLY A 72 7.55 11.11 7.42
N THR A 73 6.49 10.38 7.03
CA THR A 73 5.11 10.70 7.35
C THR A 73 4.38 9.44 7.80
N ASP A 74 3.42 9.59 8.72
CA ASP A 74 2.48 8.52 9.07
C ASP A 74 1.31 8.44 8.09
N PHE A 75 1.15 9.45 7.23
CA PHE A 75 0.03 9.55 6.31
C PHE A 75 0.41 10.13 4.94
N SER A 76 0.01 9.46 3.87
CA SER A 76 0.09 9.96 2.50
C SER A 76 -1.28 10.26 1.91
N ILE A 77 -1.31 11.26 1.03
CA ILE A 77 -2.51 11.62 0.28
C ILE A 77 -2.97 10.40 -0.55
N GLY A 78 -4.26 10.07 -0.43
CA GLY A 78 -4.87 8.94 -1.14
C GLY A 78 -5.06 7.69 -0.28
N THR A 79 -4.38 7.57 0.87
CA THR A 79 -4.53 6.40 1.76
C THR A 79 -5.94 6.31 2.35
N ASP A 80 -6.53 7.41 2.83
CA ASP A 80 -7.91 7.41 3.36
C ASP A 80 -8.94 7.02 2.29
N THR A 81 -8.79 7.59 1.09
CA THR A 81 -9.67 7.28 -0.04
C THR A 81 -9.58 5.80 -0.41
N ALA A 82 -8.37 5.24 -0.48
CA ALA A 82 -8.17 3.82 -0.75
C ALA A 82 -8.78 2.93 0.36
N LEU A 83 -8.60 3.33 1.62
CA LEU A 83 -9.17 2.61 2.77
C LEU A 83 -10.70 2.57 2.70
N ASN A 84 -11.34 3.70 2.39
CA ASN A 84 -12.80 3.75 2.23
C ASN A 84 -13.29 2.83 1.09
N VAL A 85 -12.56 2.76 -0.03
CA VAL A 85 -12.88 1.84 -1.13
C VAL A 85 -12.75 0.38 -0.69
N ILE A 86 -11.70 0.04 0.07
CA ILE A 86 -11.53 -1.31 0.64
C ILE A 86 -12.69 -1.66 1.56
N VAL A 87 -13.09 -0.75 2.45
CA VAL A 87 -14.21 -0.95 3.38
C VAL A 87 -15.52 -1.20 2.61
N GLN A 88 -15.87 -0.30 1.69
CA GLN A 88 -17.09 -0.42 0.89
C GLN A 88 -17.11 -1.72 0.06
N SER A 89 -15.98 -2.09 -0.52
CA SER A 89 -15.85 -3.33 -1.30
C SER A 89 -16.02 -4.56 -0.42
N CYS A 90 -15.38 -4.57 0.76
CA CYS A 90 -15.49 -5.65 1.73
C CYS A 90 -16.92 -5.81 2.26
N ASP A 91 -17.65 -4.71 2.49
CA ASP A 91 -19.05 -4.77 2.93
C ASP A 91 -19.97 -5.42 1.87
N GLN A 92 -19.76 -5.09 0.59
CA GLN A 92 -20.47 -5.73 -0.53
C GLN A 92 -20.14 -7.23 -0.62
N ILE A 93 -18.86 -7.59 -0.47
CA ILE A 93 -18.42 -9.00 -0.47
C ILE A 93 -18.99 -9.76 0.73
N LYS A 94 -18.98 -9.17 1.93
CA LYS A 94 -19.57 -9.77 3.15
C LYS A 94 -21.07 -9.99 2.98
N THR A 95 -21.77 -9.07 2.32
CA THR A 95 -23.20 -9.23 2.00
C THR A 95 -23.45 -10.46 1.12
N SER A 96 -22.60 -10.67 0.09
CA SER A 96 -22.65 -11.88 -0.76
C SER A 96 -22.31 -13.16 0.03
N ALA A 97 -21.32 -13.09 0.91
CA ALA A 97 -20.93 -14.20 1.77
C ALA A 97 -22.05 -14.61 2.75
N ASN A 98 -22.72 -13.62 3.36
CA ASN A 98 -23.89 -13.82 4.22
C ASN A 98 -25.03 -14.54 3.48
N ALA A 99 -25.29 -14.15 2.21
CA ALA A 99 -26.36 -14.76 1.41
C ALA A 99 -26.11 -16.25 1.10
N SER A 100 -24.84 -16.66 0.99
CA SER A 100 -24.46 -18.02 0.57
C SER A 100 -24.19 -19.00 1.72
N ARG A 101 -24.28 -18.56 2.99
CA ARG A 101 -23.99 -19.28 4.26
C ARG A 101 -22.61 -19.97 4.27
N LYS A 102 -21.83 -19.77 5.35
CA LYS A 102 -20.53 -20.46 5.57
C LYS A 102 -19.50 -20.21 4.46
N ARG A 103 -19.36 -18.97 3.98
CA ARG A 103 -18.39 -18.59 2.94
C ARG A 103 -17.35 -17.63 3.49
N VAL A 104 -16.09 -17.91 3.17
CA VAL A 104 -14.95 -17.03 3.45
C VAL A 104 -14.41 -16.50 2.12
N PHE A 105 -14.24 -15.20 2.01
CA PHE A 105 -13.52 -14.59 0.88
C PHE A 105 -12.11 -14.18 1.30
N VAL A 106 -11.13 -14.45 0.44
CA VAL A 106 -9.79 -13.87 0.54
C VAL A 106 -9.76 -12.70 -0.43
N VAL A 107 -9.60 -11.49 0.08
CA VAL A 107 -9.58 -10.26 -0.69
C VAL A 107 -8.15 -9.76 -0.75
N GLU A 108 -7.62 -9.64 -1.97
CA GLU A 108 -6.30 -9.06 -2.19
C GLU A 108 -6.38 -7.53 -2.13
N VAL A 109 -5.43 -6.92 -1.42
CA VAL A 109 -5.34 -5.48 -1.17
C VAL A 109 -4.01 -4.97 -1.67
N GLN A 110 -4.01 -3.81 -2.34
CA GLN A 110 -2.79 -3.14 -2.77
C GLN A 110 -1.98 -2.61 -1.59
N GLY A 111 -0.69 -2.35 -1.80
CA GLY A 111 0.20 -1.81 -0.78
C GLY A 111 1.68 -2.08 -1.03
N GLY A 112 1.99 -2.85 -2.07
CA GLY A 112 3.32 -3.36 -2.37
C GLY A 112 3.86 -4.12 -1.18
N ASN A 113 5.07 -3.73 -0.75
CA ASN A 113 5.73 -4.28 0.43
C ASN A 113 5.31 -3.57 1.74
N CYS A 114 4.17 -2.87 1.76
CA CYS A 114 3.63 -2.23 2.95
C CYS A 114 2.20 -2.73 3.23
N GLY A 115 2.01 -3.34 4.38
CA GLY A 115 0.74 -3.90 4.86
C GLY A 115 -0.24 -2.89 5.43
N CYS A 116 0.08 -1.58 5.42
CA CYS A 116 -0.71 -0.52 6.06
C CYS A 116 -2.21 -0.59 5.68
N LEU A 117 -2.51 -0.65 4.38
CA LEU A 117 -3.89 -0.72 3.89
C LEU A 117 -4.60 -2.01 4.32
N ALA A 118 -3.92 -3.16 4.29
CA ALA A 118 -4.52 -4.42 4.69
C ALA A 118 -4.79 -4.48 6.20
N VAL A 119 -3.90 -3.91 7.02
CA VAL A 119 -4.09 -3.84 8.48
C VAL A 119 -5.24 -2.90 8.85
N LEU A 120 -5.23 -1.68 8.34
CA LEU A 120 -6.28 -0.70 8.62
C LEU A 120 -7.63 -1.15 8.05
N GLY A 121 -7.62 -1.68 6.82
CA GLY A 121 -8.81 -2.24 6.18
C GLY A 121 -9.35 -3.45 6.94
N GLY A 122 -8.46 -4.33 7.42
CA GLY A 122 -8.86 -5.52 8.17
C GLY A 122 -9.49 -5.16 9.51
N LEU A 123 -8.95 -4.14 10.18
CA LEU A 123 -9.53 -3.59 11.39
C LEU A 123 -10.92 -2.97 11.13
N ALA A 124 -11.03 -2.14 10.10
CA ALA A 124 -12.28 -1.44 9.78
C ALA A 124 -13.40 -2.39 9.31
N THR A 125 -13.05 -3.47 8.62
CA THR A 125 -14.02 -4.42 8.02
C THR A 125 -14.32 -5.64 8.91
N GLY A 126 -13.58 -5.80 10.01
CA GLY A 126 -13.68 -6.97 10.89
C GLY A 126 -13.19 -8.25 10.20
N ALA A 127 -12.07 -8.17 9.48
CA ALA A 127 -11.46 -9.32 8.85
C ALA A 127 -11.02 -10.35 9.90
N THR A 128 -11.23 -11.64 9.60
CA THR A 128 -10.85 -12.73 10.52
C THR A 128 -9.33 -12.93 10.57
N ALA A 129 -8.65 -12.67 9.47
CA ALA A 129 -7.19 -12.68 9.37
C ALA A 129 -6.73 -11.62 8.38
N VAL A 130 -5.50 -11.13 8.59
CA VAL A 130 -4.82 -10.21 7.69
C VAL A 130 -3.41 -10.76 7.43
N TYR A 131 -3.07 -10.92 6.16
CA TYR A 131 -1.73 -11.32 5.72
C TYR A 131 -1.01 -10.13 5.11
N THR A 132 0.20 -9.86 5.58
CA THR A 132 1.00 -8.69 5.18
C THR A 132 2.44 -9.10 4.87
N PRO A 133 3.16 -8.35 4.02
CA PRO A 133 4.55 -8.63 3.67
C PRO A 133 5.50 -8.61 4.87
N GLU A 134 5.18 -7.84 5.92
CA GLU A 134 6.02 -7.72 7.11
C GLU A 134 6.05 -9.00 7.96
N GLN A 135 5.00 -9.82 7.88
CA GLN A 135 4.89 -11.07 8.63
C GLN A 135 5.04 -12.31 7.75
N GLY A 136 4.77 -12.17 6.44
CA GLY A 136 4.70 -13.26 5.49
C GLY A 136 3.62 -14.31 5.83
N ILE A 137 3.56 -15.33 4.98
CA ILE A 137 2.63 -16.46 5.12
C ILE A 137 3.43 -17.77 5.23
N ASN A 138 3.16 -18.55 6.28
CA ASN A 138 3.73 -19.88 6.45
C ASN A 138 2.63 -20.92 6.71
N LEU A 139 2.94 -22.20 6.44
CA LEU A 139 1.97 -23.29 6.52
C LEU A 139 1.36 -23.45 7.93
N ARG A 140 2.14 -23.17 8.98
CA ARG A 140 1.66 -23.27 10.38
C ARG A 140 0.61 -22.20 10.68
N ARG A 141 0.84 -20.97 10.24
CA ARG A 141 -0.11 -19.86 10.38
C ARG A 141 -1.38 -20.15 9.59
N LEU A 142 -1.24 -20.60 8.34
CA LEU A 142 -2.39 -20.95 7.50
C LEU A 142 -3.24 -22.07 8.12
N ASP A 143 -2.62 -23.13 8.64
CA ASP A 143 -3.34 -24.21 9.35
C ASP A 143 -4.06 -23.68 10.60
N THR A 144 -3.44 -22.78 11.36
CA THR A 144 -4.06 -22.15 12.53
C THR A 144 -5.29 -21.33 12.13
N ASP A 145 -5.19 -20.52 11.08
CA ASP A 145 -6.27 -19.66 10.59
C ASP A 145 -7.43 -20.49 10.02
N VAL A 146 -7.14 -21.57 9.29
CA VAL A 146 -8.16 -22.52 8.80
C VAL A 146 -8.88 -23.22 9.96
N ARG A 147 -8.14 -23.69 10.98
CA ARG A 147 -8.74 -24.30 12.18
C ARG A 147 -9.63 -23.30 12.93
N HIS A 148 -9.16 -22.05 13.07
CA HIS A 148 -9.94 -21.00 13.70
C HIS A 148 -11.29 -20.80 12.97
N LEU A 149 -11.27 -20.70 11.65
CA LEU A 149 -12.49 -20.56 10.83
C LEU A 149 -13.43 -21.76 10.96
N ARG A 150 -12.89 -22.98 10.90
CA ARG A 150 -13.68 -24.21 11.06
C ARG A 150 -14.37 -24.26 12.41
N ASN A 151 -13.64 -23.97 13.49
CA ASN A 151 -14.18 -23.99 14.85
C ASN A 151 -15.26 -22.92 15.02
N LYS A 152 -15.05 -21.73 14.45
CA LYS A 152 -16.03 -20.65 14.49
C LYS A 152 -17.36 -21.00 13.83
N TYR A 153 -17.35 -21.60 12.64
CA TYR A 153 -18.59 -22.05 12.00
C TYR A 153 -19.25 -23.20 12.75
N ALA A 154 -18.47 -24.13 13.31
CA ALA A 154 -19.01 -25.22 14.12
C ALA A 154 -19.68 -24.71 15.42
N ASP A 155 -19.08 -23.71 16.06
CA ASP A 155 -19.64 -23.07 17.25
C ASP A 155 -20.93 -22.30 16.95
N GLU A 156 -21.00 -21.61 15.80
CA GLU A 156 -22.21 -20.92 15.34
C GLU A 156 -23.35 -21.91 15.08
N ASP A 157 -23.04 -23.05 14.42
CA ASP A 157 -24.00 -24.13 14.21
C ASP A 157 -24.50 -24.72 15.54
N ALA A 158 -23.59 -25.01 16.47
CA ALA A 158 -23.93 -25.59 17.77
C ALA A 158 -24.81 -24.66 18.63
N LYS A 159 -24.66 -23.35 18.48
CA LYS A 159 -25.43 -22.32 19.19
C LYS A 159 -26.71 -21.91 18.44
N GLY A 160 -26.95 -22.44 17.23
CA GLY A 160 -28.07 -22.02 16.38
C GLY A 160 -27.98 -20.57 15.92
N LEU A 161 -26.78 -19.98 15.88
CA LEU A 161 -26.56 -18.61 15.43
C LEU A 161 -26.50 -18.55 13.88
N PRO A 162 -26.89 -17.42 13.27
CA PRO A 162 -26.72 -17.24 11.84
C PRO A 162 -25.23 -17.28 11.47
N ASN A 163 -24.89 -18.06 10.45
CA ASN A 163 -23.52 -18.14 9.94
C ASN A 163 -23.20 -16.86 9.16
N GLU A 164 -22.33 -16.02 9.72
CA GLU A 164 -21.89 -14.79 9.07
C GLU A 164 -20.82 -15.06 8.02
N GLY A 165 -20.86 -14.27 6.94
CA GLY A 165 -19.88 -14.21 5.90
C GLY A 165 -18.60 -13.57 6.40
N ARG A 166 -17.47 -14.24 6.14
CA ARG A 166 -16.16 -13.84 6.66
C ARG A 166 -15.25 -13.41 5.53
N ILE A 167 -14.32 -12.52 5.86
CA ILE A 167 -13.29 -12.07 4.94
C ILE A 167 -11.92 -12.19 5.59
N ILE A 168 -10.92 -12.40 4.73
CA ILE A 168 -9.51 -12.33 5.03
C ILE A 168 -8.92 -11.30 4.07
N LEU A 169 -8.09 -10.40 4.57
CA LEU A 169 -7.34 -9.49 3.71
C LEU A 169 -5.93 -10.01 3.50
N ARG A 170 -5.44 -9.92 2.27
CA ARG A 170 -4.07 -10.30 1.90
C ARG A 170 -3.46 -9.15 1.11
N THR A 171 -2.32 -8.62 1.54
CA THR A 171 -1.55 -7.68 0.70
C THR A 171 -0.96 -8.42 -0.51
N GLU A 172 -0.88 -7.77 -1.67
CA GLU A 172 -0.36 -8.35 -2.92
C GLU A 172 0.99 -9.09 -2.77
N ASN A 173 1.92 -8.54 -1.96
CA ASN A 173 3.25 -9.12 -1.71
C ASN A 173 3.37 -9.87 -0.37
N ALA A 174 2.26 -10.26 0.25
CA ALA A 174 2.25 -11.07 1.48
C ALA A 174 2.66 -12.54 1.23
#